data_AF-A0AA90ZQF8-F1
#
_entry.id   AF-A0AA90ZQF8-F1
#
_cell.length_a   1.000
_cell.length_b   1.000
_cell.length_c   1.000
_cell.angle_alpha   90.00
_cell.angle_beta   90.00
_cell.angle_gamma   90.00
#
_symmetry.space_group_name_H-M   'P 1'
#
loop_
_entity.id
_entity.type
_entity.pdbx_description
1 polymer ?
#
loop_
_entity_poly.entity_id
_entity_poly.type
_entity_poly.pdbx_seq_one_letter_code
_entity_poly.pdbx_strand_id
1 'polypeptide(L)'
;MAHIKLLDPFKKELRDMLIYTLAEFGVTSVNRFNKELDDIKHRLMLHPLSSPREPLLKRFHRPYHSAIIKENWKIIYRYDEANDLVIFVDLWDMRRSPRYLIRQFKRKL
;
A
#
# COMPACT_ATOMS: atom_id res chain seq x y z
N MET A 1 10.31 -15.39 7.27
CA MET A 1 10.29 -13.96 6.94
C MET A 1 9.21 -13.84 5.91
N ALA A 2 8.22 -13.00 6.16
CA ALA A 2 6.99 -13.03 5.40
C ALA A 2 7.24 -12.78 3.92
N HIS A 3 6.52 -13.50 3.07
CA HIS A 3 6.51 -13.25 1.64
C HIS A 3 5.63 -12.04 1.34
N ILE A 4 5.92 -11.33 0.24
CA ILE A 4 5.08 -10.23 -0.24
C ILE A 4 4.40 -10.64 -1.54
N LYS A 5 3.07 -10.50 -1.56
CA LYS A 5 2.25 -10.60 -2.77
C LYS A 5 1.61 -9.27 -3.07
N LEU A 6 1.84 -8.77 -4.28
CA LEU A 6 1.21 -7.56 -4.79
C LEU A 6 -0.04 -7.93 -5.60
N LEU A 7 -1.21 -7.43 -5.22
CA LEU A 7 -2.42 -7.60 -6.01
C LEU A 7 -2.43 -6.65 -7.22
N ASP A 8 -3.21 -6.98 -8.24
CA ASP A 8 -3.25 -6.20 -9.48
C ASP A 8 -3.74 -4.76 -9.30
N PRO A 9 -4.72 -4.45 -8.41
CA PRO A 9 -5.07 -3.07 -8.12
C PRO A 9 -3.89 -2.25 -7.58
N PHE A 10 -3.10 -2.84 -6.67
CA PHE A 10 -1.89 -2.20 -6.15
C PHE A 10 -0.87 -1.95 -7.27
N LYS A 11 -0.60 -2.95 -8.12
CA LYS A 11 0.35 -2.83 -9.23
C LYS A 11 -0.06 -1.74 -10.22
N LYS A 12 -1.37 -1.62 -10.49
CA LYS A 12 -1.92 -0.59 -11.38
C LYS A 12 -1.71 0.81 -10.81
N GLU A 13 -2.16 1.07 -9.58
CA GLU A 13 -2.00 2.38 -8.96
C GLU A 13 -0.52 2.75 -8.77
N LEU A 14 0.34 1.77 -8.45
CA LEU A 14 1.79 1.97 -8.39
C LEU A 14 2.35 2.41 -9.75
N ARG A 15 1.98 1.72 -10.84
CA ARG A 15 2.42 2.08 -12.18
C ARG A 15 1.98 3.49 -12.55
N ASP A 16 0.70 3.81 -12.35
CA ASP A 16 0.12 5.11 -12.72
C ASP A 16 0.82 6.24 -11.94
N MET A 17 1.08 6.02 -10.65
CA MET A 17 1.80 6.98 -9.79
C MET A 17 3.27 7.15 -10.21
N LEU A 18 3.97 6.07 -10.59
CA LEU A 18 5.35 6.15 -11.06
C LEU A 18 5.46 6.87 -12.41
N ILE A 19 4.53 6.62 -13.35
CA ILE A 19 4.47 7.32 -14.64
C ILE A 19 4.26 8.83 -14.41
N TYR A 20 3.29 9.20 -13.58
CA TYR A 20 3.05 10.59 -13.21
C TYR A 20 4.28 11.21 -12.53
N THR A 21 4.90 10.50 -11.59
CA THR A 21 6.07 11.00 -10.87
C THR A 21 7.26 11.22 -11.79
N LEU A 22 7.46 10.33 -12.76
CA LEU A 22 8.52 10.46 -13.76
C LEU A 22 8.29 11.70 -14.63
N ALA A 23 7.06 11.91 -15.10
CA ALA A 23 6.71 13.03 -15.97
C ALA A 23 6.86 14.39 -15.27
N GLU A 24 6.39 14.51 -14.03
CA GLU A 24 6.36 15.79 -13.31
C GLU A 24 7.65 16.09 -12.52
N PHE A 25 8.31 15.07 -11.97
CA PHE A 25 9.40 15.25 -11.00
C PHE A 25 10.70 14.51 -11.36
N GLY A 26 10.73 13.81 -12.49
CA GLY A 26 11.92 13.15 -13.02
C GLY A 26 12.37 11.87 -12.28
N VAL A 27 13.42 11.26 -12.82
CA VAL A 27 13.93 9.93 -12.44
C VAL A 27 14.40 9.87 -10.98
N THR A 28 15.01 10.94 -10.45
CA THR A 28 15.49 10.98 -9.06
C THR A 28 14.35 10.77 -8.06
N SER A 29 13.18 11.36 -8.34
CA SER A 29 11.99 11.22 -7.49
C SER A 29 11.43 9.80 -7.52
N VAL A 30 11.45 9.17 -8.70
CA VAL A 30 11.08 7.75 -8.89
C VAL A 30 12.02 6.83 -8.10
N ASN A 31 13.33 7.04 -8.21
CA ASN A 31 14.33 6.23 -7.51
C ASN A 31 14.19 6.34 -5.99
N ARG A 32 13.95 7.55 -5.46
CA ARG A 32 13.69 7.77 -4.04
C ARG A 32 12.45 7.01 -3.57
N PHE A 33 11.36 7.08 -4.34
CA PHE A 33 10.14 6.35 -4.01
C PHE A 33 10.37 4.83 -4.01
N ASN A 34 11.05 4.29 -5.02
CA ASN A 34 11.34 2.86 -5.10
C ASN A 34 12.18 2.38 -3.92
N LYS A 35 13.17 3.18 -3.49
CA LYS A 35 13.96 2.87 -2.29
C LYS A 35 13.08 2.82 -1.04
N GLU A 36 12.23 3.82 -0.83
CA GLU A 36 11.30 3.84 0.31
C GLU A 36 10.31 2.66 0.29
N LEU A 37 9.82 2.30 -0.90
CA LEU A 37 8.97 1.12 -1.09
C LEU A 37 9.71 -0.16 -0.70
N ASP A 38 10.97 -0.31 -1.09
CA ASP A 38 11.76 -1.50 -0.76
C ASP A 38 12.13 -1.56 0.73
N ASP A 39 12.41 -0.42 1.37
CA ASP A 39 12.60 -0.32 2.82
C ASP A 39 11.33 -0.75 3.57
N ILE A 40 10.16 -0.29 3.11
CA ILE A 40 8.87 -0.70 3.69
C ILE A 40 8.62 -2.20 3.47
N LYS A 41 8.88 -2.72 2.26
CA LYS A 41 8.77 -4.16 1.99
C LYS A 41 9.64 -4.95 2.96
N HIS A 42 10.92 -4.60 3.07
CA HIS A 42 11.86 -5.27 3.97
C HIS A 42 11.38 -5.25 5.43
N ARG A 43 10.93 -4.09 5.93
CA ARG A 43 10.34 -3.98 7.27
C ARG A 43 9.10 -4.85 7.45
N LEU A 44 8.21 -4.91 6.47
CA LEU A 44 6.98 -5.71 6.55
C LEU A 44 7.24 -7.21 6.39
N MET A 45 8.31 -7.59 5.68
CA MET A 45 8.77 -8.98 5.62
C MET A 45 9.26 -9.46 7.00
N LEU A 46 9.98 -8.61 7.75
CA LEU A 46 10.47 -8.92 9.10
C LEU A 46 9.39 -8.76 10.18
N HIS A 47 8.57 -7.72 10.08
CA HIS A 47 7.56 -7.36 11.07
C HIS A 47 6.23 -7.00 10.38
N PRO A 48 5.45 -8.00 9.93
CA PRO A 48 4.21 -7.79 9.17
C PRO A 48 3.18 -6.91 9.86
N LEU A 49 3.13 -6.92 11.20
CA LEU A 49 2.16 -6.16 12.00
C LEU A 49 2.73 -4.86 12.56
N SER A 50 3.91 -4.42 12.12
CA SER A 50 4.57 -3.20 12.62
C SER A 50 3.86 -1.90 12.22
N SER A 51 2.98 -1.91 11.21
CA SER A 51 2.16 -0.74 10.88
C SER A 51 0.77 -0.81 11.52
N PRO A 52 0.17 0.33 11.89
CA PRO A 52 -1.15 0.33 12.54
C PRO A 52 -2.25 -0.17 11.60
N ARG A 53 -3.37 -0.57 12.20
CA ARG A 53 -4.60 -0.87 11.47
C ARG A 53 -5.12 0.38 10.76
N GLU A 54 -5.62 0.22 9.53
CA GLU A 54 -6.17 1.33 8.74
C GLU A 54 -7.54 1.75 9.30
N PRO A 55 -7.67 2.96 9.89
CA PRO A 55 -8.90 3.37 10.56
C PRO A 55 -10.12 3.42 9.62
N LEU A 56 -9.92 3.83 8.35
CA LEU A 56 -10.99 3.94 7.37
C LEU A 56 -11.58 2.57 6.98
N LEU A 57 -10.82 1.50 7.20
CA LEU A 57 -11.20 0.14 6.84
C LEU A 57 -11.52 -0.75 8.06
N LYS A 58 -11.59 -0.18 9.28
CA LYS A 58 -11.87 -0.92 10.53
C LYS A 58 -13.19 -1.71 10.51
N ARG A 59 -14.18 -1.27 9.72
CA ARG A 59 -15.50 -1.92 9.60
C ARG A 59 -15.50 -3.12 8.65
N PHE A 60 -14.44 -3.35 7.90
CA PHE A 60 -14.33 -4.51 7.01
C PHE A 60 -13.90 -5.74 7.80
N HIS A 61 -14.36 -6.93 7.39
CA HIS A 61 -14.10 -8.18 8.10
C HIS A 61 -12.59 -8.51 8.18
N ARG A 62 -11.82 -8.17 7.13
CA ARG A 62 -10.38 -8.42 7.09
C ARG A 62 -9.61 -7.31 7.81
N PRO A 63 -8.61 -7.64 8.65
CA PRO A 63 -7.78 -6.63 9.30
C PRO A 63 -6.82 -6.00 8.29
N TYR A 64 -7.17 -4.80 7.82
CA TYR A 64 -6.29 -4.02 6.96
C TYR A 64 -5.37 -3.13 7.79
N HIS A 65 -4.11 -3.06 7.37
CA HIS A 65 -3.06 -2.21 7.91
C HIS A 65 -2.64 -1.20 6.84
N SER A 66 -2.06 -0.08 7.27
CA SER A 66 -1.53 0.91 6.35
C SER A 66 -0.15 1.41 6.72
N ALA A 67 0.72 1.51 5.73
CA ALA A 67 2.05 2.12 5.85
C ALA A 67 2.09 3.36 4.98
N ILE A 68 2.44 4.51 5.57
CA ILE A 68 2.63 5.76 4.82
C ILE A 68 3.89 5.62 3.96
N ILE A 69 3.80 6.08 2.72
CA ILE A 69 4.90 6.21 1.78
C ILE A 69 4.86 7.62 1.16
N LYS A 70 5.99 8.31 1.09
CA LYS A 70 6.12 9.64 0.47
C LYS A 70 5.05 10.67 0.92
N GLU A 71 4.91 10.89 2.24
CA GLU A 71 4.04 11.86 2.97
C GLU A 71 2.53 11.86 2.66
N ASN A 72 2.13 11.60 1.42
CA ASN A 72 0.78 11.75 0.86
C ASN A 72 0.23 10.44 0.31
N TRP A 73 1.00 9.34 0.33
CA TRP A 73 0.54 8.03 -0.13
C TRP A 73 0.55 7.01 1.00
N LYS A 74 -0.27 5.97 0.86
CA LYS A 74 -0.35 4.86 1.81
C LYS A 74 -0.44 3.53 1.08
N ILE A 75 0.39 2.57 1.48
CA ILE A 75 0.24 1.17 1.11
C ILE A 75 -0.82 0.57 2.04
N ILE A 76 -1.92 0.08 1.46
CA ILE A 76 -2.93 -0.69 2.18
C ILE A 76 -2.63 -2.17 2.00
N TYR A 77 -2.46 -2.89 3.10
CA TYR A 77 -2.12 -4.31 3.06
C TYR A 77 -2.87 -5.09 4.14
N ARG A 78 -2.80 -6.41 4.05
CA ARG A 78 -3.22 -7.34 5.11
C ARG A 78 -2.15 -8.41 5.29
N TYR A 79 -2.07 -8.97 6.48
CA TYR A 79 -1.20 -10.08 6.79
C TYR A 79 -2.02 -11.38 6.91
N ASP A 80 -1.58 -12.41 6.21
CA ASP A 80 -2.11 -13.77 6.30
C ASP A 80 -1.16 -14.61 7.14
N GLU A 81 -1.47 -14.73 8.43
CA GLU A 81 -0.66 -15.41 9.45
C GLU A 81 -0.44 -16.89 9.14
N ALA A 82 -1.43 -17.56 8.53
CA ALA A 82 -1.34 -18.99 8.22
C ALA A 82 -0.29 -19.30 7.15
N ASN A 83 -0.01 -18.33 6.26
CA ASN A 83 0.87 -18.50 5.11
C ASN A 83 2.14 -17.62 5.19
N ASP A 84 2.37 -16.93 6.32
CA ASP A 84 3.42 -15.91 6.47
C ASP A 84 3.46 -14.95 5.25
N LEU A 85 2.29 -14.43 4.86
CA LEU A 85 2.12 -13.70 3.61
C LEU A 85 1.54 -12.29 3.81
N VAL A 86 2.34 -11.28 3.48
CA VAL A 86 1.91 -9.88 3.40
C VAL A 86 1.34 -9.60 2.02
N ILE A 87 0.08 -9.16 1.97
CA ILE A 87 -0.66 -8.96 0.73
C ILE A 87 -0.91 -7.47 0.57
N PHE A 88 -0.24 -6.84 -0.38
CA PHE A 88 -0.47 -5.44 -0.73
C PHE A 88 -1.72 -5.36 -1.62
N VAL A 89 -2.73 -4.66 -1.12
CA VAL A 89 -4.10 -4.65 -1.67
C VAL A 89 -4.34 -3.42 -2.51
N ASP A 90 -3.87 -2.26 -2.05
CA ASP A 90 -4.09 -0.99 -2.72
C ASP A 90 -3.00 0.04 -2.38
N LEU A 91 -2.79 1.00 -3.28
CA LEU A 91 -1.92 2.15 -3.05
C LEU A 91 -2.81 3.40 -3.06
N TRP A 92 -2.94 4.03 -1.89
CA TRP A 92 -3.91 5.10 -1.66
C TRP A 92 -3.25 6.48 -1.68
N ASP A 93 -3.78 7.39 -2.50
CA ASP A 93 -3.45 8.81 -2.45
C ASP A 93 -4.30 9.49 -1.36
N MET A 94 -3.65 9.91 -0.27
CA MET A 94 -4.30 10.52 0.88
C MET A 94 -4.90 11.91 0.59
N ARG A 95 -4.57 12.52 -0.55
CA ARG A 95 -5.16 13.80 -0.99
C ARG A 95 -6.58 13.63 -1.53
N ARG A 96 -6.95 12.40 -1.90
CA ARG A 96 -8.31 12.08 -2.38
C ARG A 96 -9.28 11.95 -1.21
N SER A 97 -10.58 12.15 -1.49
CA SER A 97 -11.62 11.99 -0.48
C SER A 97 -11.61 10.56 0.10
N PRO A 98 -11.58 10.40 1.45
CA PRO A 98 -11.62 9.08 2.11
C PRO A 98 -12.81 8.19 1.70
N ARG A 99 -13.91 8.79 1.25
CA ARG A 99 -15.09 8.08 0.74
C ARG A 99 -14.76 7.19 -0.46
N TYR A 100 -13.79 7.57 -1.27
CA TYR A 100 -13.40 6.82 -2.46
C TYR A 100 -12.69 5.51 -2.09
N LEU A 101 -11.78 5.54 -1.11
CA LEU A 101 -11.12 4.33 -0.59
C LEU A 101 -12.15 3.33 -0.06
N ILE A 102 -13.07 3.79 0.79
CA ILE A 102 -14.14 2.93 1.33
C ILE A 102 -14.98 2.32 0.20
N ARG A 103 -15.34 3.12 -0.82
CA ARG A 103 -16.12 2.66 -1.97
C ARG A 103 -15.36 1.62 -2.80
N GLN A 104 -14.05 1.78 -3.01
CA GLN A 104 -13.24 0.79 -3.72
C GLN A 104 -13.24 -0.56 -2.99
N PHE A 105 -13.07 -0.55 -1.67
CA PHE A 105 -13.05 -1.80 -0.89
C PHE A 105 -14.43 -2.44 -0.78
N LYS A 106 -15.52 -1.67 -0.77
CA LYS A 106 -16.89 -2.22 -0.87
C LYS A 106 -17.16 -2.95 -2.19
N ARG A 107 -16.53 -2.53 -3.29
CA ARG A 107 -16.69 -3.17 -4.62
C ARG A 107 -15.81 -4.41 -4.81
N LYS A 108 -14.80 -4.59 -3.96
CA LYS A 108 -13.83 -5.70 -3.98
C LYS A 108 -14.25 -6.86 -3.05
N LEU A 109 -15.32 -6.66 -2.26
CA LEU A 109 -16.04 -7.69 -1.51
C LEU A 109 -17.10 -8.32 -2.43
#